data_AF-A0AAW5LX08-F1
#
_entry.id   AF-A0AAW5LX08-F1
#
_cell.length_a   1.000
_cell.length_b   1.000
_cell.length_c   1.000
_cell.angle_alpha   90.00
_cell.angle_beta   90.00
_cell.angle_gamma   90.00
#
_symmetry.space_group_name_H-M   'P 1'
#
loop_
_entity.id
_entity.type
_entity.pdbx_description
1 polymer ?
#
loop_
_entity_poly.entity_id
_entity_poly.type
_entity_poly.pdbx_seq_one_letter_code
_entity_poly.pdbx_strand_id
1 'polypeptide(L)'
;LSDTDINRLESAHIYNGPNIYGILDDQQKARVDSVKGLIHNYADPKDPVSMVGRDLDKGSLDSVGMVHFVESKDIDLGNQHMTYGYQLDSSGNIKVLQTSSTEGINGTIIEMSRFQQMKQTLSRGGFSSRETIYLDSEQARILAQGLVKVAETTHQTLEKETTSTLTEVNEVYSSLGNVPFGFILSPDEVRQAYSSAGVDYHSLVGDSTNQVEKFVTRSNQLKQDLVDLESQIQAGIEQKVTEDQTLAQRIQEWTSTIN
;
A
#
# COMPACT_ATOMS: atom_id res chain seq x y z
N LEU A 1 -12.19 -24.62 3.24
CA LEU A 1 -11.10 -25.07 4.15
C LEU A 1 -11.65 -25.05 5.56
N SER A 2 -11.33 -26.03 6.41
CA SER A 2 -11.63 -25.95 7.84
C SER A 2 -10.51 -25.19 8.58
N ASP A 3 -10.76 -24.72 9.80
CA ASP A 3 -9.74 -24.00 10.60
C ASP A 3 -8.54 -24.90 10.93
N THR A 4 -8.78 -26.20 11.05
CA THR A 4 -7.72 -27.21 11.19
C THR A 4 -6.85 -27.30 9.94
N ASP A 5 -7.42 -27.11 8.74
CA ASP A 5 -6.66 -27.13 7.49
C ASP A 5 -5.83 -25.87 7.29
N ILE A 6 -6.34 -24.69 7.71
CA ILE A 6 -5.58 -23.43 7.62
C ILE A 6 -4.30 -23.51 8.42
N ASN A 7 -4.36 -24.05 9.63
CA ASN A 7 -3.20 -24.14 10.52
C ASN A 7 -2.07 -25.05 9.99
N ARG A 8 -2.28 -25.73 8.86
CA ARG A 8 -1.28 -26.54 8.16
C ARG A 8 -0.69 -25.84 6.92
N LEU A 9 -1.21 -24.69 6.53
CA LEU A 9 -0.73 -23.91 5.40
C LEU A 9 0.25 -22.84 5.91
N GLU A 10 1.51 -22.95 5.48
CA GLU A 10 2.54 -21.94 5.77
C GLU A 10 2.38 -20.74 4.83
N SER A 11 2.37 -20.98 3.53
CA SER A 11 2.05 -19.99 2.51
C SER A 11 1.65 -20.67 1.18
N ALA A 12 1.01 -19.93 0.29
CA ALA A 12 0.74 -20.31 -1.09
C ALA A 12 1.26 -19.20 -2.01
N HIS A 13 2.06 -19.56 -3.00
CA HIS A 13 2.60 -18.63 -3.99
C HIS A 13 2.03 -18.95 -5.37
N ILE A 14 1.34 -17.98 -5.96
CA ILE A 14 0.57 -18.12 -7.20
C ILE A 14 1.14 -17.11 -8.20
N TYR A 15 1.30 -17.51 -9.46
CA TYR A 15 1.92 -16.70 -10.51
C TYR A 15 0.94 -16.55 -11.68
N ASN A 16 0.72 -15.32 -12.12
CA ASN A 16 -0.16 -14.95 -13.24
C ASN A 16 -1.58 -15.55 -13.21
N GLY A 17 -2.11 -15.80 -12.01
CA GLY A 17 -3.48 -16.28 -11.82
C GLY A 17 -4.50 -15.13 -11.87
N PRO A 18 -5.66 -15.32 -12.55
CA PRO A 18 -6.75 -14.35 -12.53
C PRO A 18 -7.32 -14.19 -11.12
N ASN A 19 -7.91 -13.03 -10.83
CA ASN A 19 -8.57 -12.79 -9.54
C ASN A 19 -10.03 -13.23 -9.56
N ILE A 20 -10.36 -14.24 -8.76
CA ILE A 20 -11.73 -14.77 -8.64
C ILE A 20 -12.55 -14.10 -7.53
N TYR A 21 -11.99 -13.16 -6.75
CA TYR A 21 -12.67 -12.59 -5.58
C TYR A 21 -14.05 -12.01 -5.92
N GLY A 22 -14.18 -11.35 -7.08
CA GLY A 22 -15.43 -10.73 -7.52
C GLY A 22 -16.59 -11.70 -7.78
N ILE A 23 -16.30 -13.00 -7.97
CA ILE A 23 -17.34 -14.03 -8.20
C ILE A 23 -17.62 -14.89 -6.96
N LEU A 24 -16.93 -14.63 -5.84
CA LEU A 24 -17.16 -15.32 -4.57
C LEU A 24 -18.41 -14.78 -3.87
N ASP A 25 -19.12 -15.66 -3.17
CA ASP A 25 -20.17 -15.27 -2.22
C ASP A 25 -19.58 -14.69 -0.92
N ASP A 26 -20.41 -14.11 -0.06
CA ASP A 26 -19.96 -13.43 1.16
C ASP A 26 -19.25 -14.37 2.14
N GLN A 27 -19.68 -15.64 2.23
CA GLN A 27 -19.05 -16.62 3.10
C GLN A 27 -17.67 -17.02 2.57
N GLN A 28 -17.55 -17.19 1.25
CA GLN A 28 -16.30 -17.47 0.58
C GLN A 28 -15.33 -16.29 0.68
N LYS A 29 -15.80 -15.05 0.52
CA LYS A 29 -15.00 -13.83 0.71
C LYS A 29 -14.44 -13.74 2.12
N ALA A 30 -15.31 -13.88 3.14
CA ALA A 30 -14.87 -13.90 4.52
C ALA A 30 -13.82 -14.99 4.80
N ARG A 31 -13.95 -16.14 4.14
CA ARG A 31 -12.98 -17.25 4.27
C ARG A 31 -11.64 -16.96 3.61
N VAL A 32 -11.61 -16.38 2.41
CA VAL A 32 -10.34 -16.03 1.75
C VAL A 32 -9.66 -14.84 2.42
N ASP A 33 -10.45 -13.89 2.93
CA ASP A 33 -9.93 -12.74 3.67
C ASP A 33 -9.30 -13.17 5.00
N SER A 34 -9.83 -14.21 5.68
CA SER A 34 -9.23 -14.74 6.90
C SER A 34 -7.86 -15.40 6.70
N VAL A 35 -7.49 -15.74 5.46
CA VAL A 35 -6.19 -16.34 5.10
C VAL A 35 -5.38 -15.47 4.14
N LYS A 36 -5.77 -14.20 3.96
CA LYS A 36 -5.22 -13.34 2.91
C LYS A 36 -3.70 -13.21 2.99
N GLY A 37 -3.14 -13.09 4.19
CA GLY A 37 -1.70 -12.98 4.38
C GLY A 37 -0.90 -14.27 4.18
N LEU A 38 -1.57 -15.40 3.92
CA LEU A 38 -0.89 -16.66 3.57
C LEU A 38 -0.80 -16.87 2.06
N ILE A 39 -1.59 -16.14 1.26
CA ILE A 39 -1.68 -16.32 -0.19
C ILE A 39 -0.97 -15.15 -0.87
N HIS A 40 0.09 -15.42 -1.62
CA HIS A 40 0.90 -14.45 -2.35
C HIS A 40 0.67 -14.63 -3.85
N ASN A 41 0.04 -13.65 -4.49
CA ASN A 41 -0.16 -13.64 -5.93
C ASN A 41 0.87 -12.69 -6.56
N TYR A 42 1.73 -13.21 -7.42
CA TYR A 42 2.62 -12.42 -8.24
C TYR A 42 1.95 -12.23 -9.59
N ALA A 43 1.44 -11.02 -9.83
CA ALA A 43 0.65 -10.67 -11.00
C ALA A 43 1.46 -9.77 -11.93
N ASP A 44 1.56 -10.13 -13.19
CA ASP A 44 2.19 -9.29 -14.21
C ASP A 44 1.18 -8.29 -14.79
N PRO A 45 1.36 -6.97 -14.61
CA PRO A 45 0.47 -5.96 -15.19
C PRO A 45 0.38 -6.01 -16.72
N LYS A 46 1.37 -6.61 -17.39
CA LYS A 46 1.41 -6.78 -18.84
C LYS A 46 0.76 -8.07 -19.31
N ASP A 47 0.45 -9.00 -18.40
CA ASP A 47 -0.33 -10.20 -18.71
C ASP A 47 -1.84 -9.93 -18.56
N PRO A 48 -2.61 -9.90 -19.67
CA PRO A 48 -4.04 -9.67 -19.62
C PRO A 48 -4.79 -10.72 -18.79
N VAL A 49 -4.29 -11.97 -18.72
CA VAL A 49 -4.94 -13.05 -17.96
C VAL A 49 -4.76 -12.82 -16.47
N SER A 50 -3.53 -12.53 -16.02
CA SER A 50 -3.26 -12.19 -14.62
C SER A 50 -4.05 -10.97 -14.14
N MET A 51 -4.36 -10.05 -15.05
CA MET A 51 -5.07 -8.80 -14.74
C MET A 51 -6.59 -8.93 -14.73
N VAL A 52 -7.16 -10.09 -15.11
CA VAL A 52 -8.60 -10.32 -15.01
C VAL A 52 -9.06 -10.16 -13.55
N GLY A 53 -9.99 -9.23 -13.34
CA GLY A 53 -10.55 -8.93 -12.02
C GLY A 53 -9.59 -8.19 -11.09
N ARG A 54 -8.49 -7.62 -11.61
CA ARG A 54 -7.53 -6.81 -10.85
C ARG A 54 -7.52 -5.37 -11.33
N ASP A 55 -7.11 -4.50 -10.42
CA ASP A 55 -6.87 -3.09 -10.66
C ASP A 55 -5.55 -2.75 -9.95
N LEU A 56 -4.60 -2.13 -10.66
CA LEU A 56 -3.29 -1.80 -10.11
C LEU A 56 -3.43 -0.88 -8.90
N ASP A 57 -4.34 0.09 -8.97
CA ASP A 57 -4.52 1.10 -7.94
C ASP A 57 -5.15 0.51 -6.67
N LYS A 58 -5.93 -0.57 -6.82
CA LYS A 58 -6.53 -1.30 -5.68
C LYS A 58 -5.54 -2.20 -4.96
N GLY A 59 -4.43 -2.58 -5.57
CA GLY A 59 -3.46 -3.50 -4.94
C GLY A 59 -4.11 -4.83 -4.54
N SER A 60 -4.08 -5.12 -3.24
CA SER A 60 -4.67 -6.33 -2.65
C SER A 60 -6.14 -6.20 -2.26
N LEU A 61 -6.75 -5.03 -2.44
CA LEU A 61 -8.19 -4.85 -2.19
C LEU A 61 -9.00 -5.70 -3.18
N ASP A 62 -10.14 -6.22 -2.75
CA ASP A 62 -11.03 -7.08 -3.55
C ASP A 62 -10.30 -8.25 -4.25
N SER A 63 -9.26 -8.81 -3.62
CA SER A 63 -8.44 -9.90 -4.16
C SER A 63 -8.34 -11.10 -3.23
N VAL A 64 -8.29 -12.30 -3.80
CA VAL A 64 -7.91 -13.51 -3.04
C VAL A 64 -6.42 -13.44 -2.76
N GLY A 65 -6.03 -13.29 -1.49
CA GLY A 65 -4.63 -13.15 -1.09
C GLY A 65 -4.04 -11.75 -1.27
N MET A 66 -2.77 -11.63 -0.90
CA MET A 66 -1.94 -10.46 -1.21
C MET A 66 -1.53 -10.48 -2.67
N VAL A 67 -1.44 -9.30 -3.27
CA VAL A 67 -1.06 -9.08 -4.65
C VAL A 67 0.26 -8.34 -4.68
N HIS A 68 1.19 -8.89 -5.46
CA HIS A 68 2.51 -8.37 -5.75
C HIS A 68 2.56 -8.13 -7.25
N PHE A 69 2.33 -6.88 -7.67
CA PHE A 69 2.49 -6.54 -9.08
C PHE A 69 3.98 -6.58 -9.42
N VAL A 70 4.36 -7.37 -10.42
CA VAL A 70 5.77 -7.59 -10.74
C VAL A 70 6.28 -6.57 -11.76
N GLU A 71 7.56 -6.21 -11.65
CA GLU A 71 8.25 -5.59 -12.78
C GLU A 71 8.51 -6.64 -13.85
N SER A 72 8.08 -6.36 -15.08
CA SER A 72 8.20 -7.28 -16.20
C SER A 72 8.69 -6.62 -17.49
N LYS A 73 9.39 -7.38 -18.33
CA LYS A 73 9.63 -7.03 -19.73
C LYS A 73 8.35 -7.21 -20.53
N ASP A 74 8.19 -6.38 -21.55
CA ASP A 74 7.13 -6.54 -22.55
C ASP A 74 7.58 -7.58 -23.58
N ILE A 75 6.89 -8.71 -23.63
CA ILE A 75 7.18 -9.86 -24.49
C ILE A 75 5.87 -10.43 -25.05
N ASP A 76 5.95 -11.46 -25.90
CA ASP A 76 4.75 -12.04 -26.49
C ASP A 76 3.80 -12.62 -25.43
N LEU A 77 2.49 -12.59 -25.73
CA LEU A 77 1.43 -12.95 -24.80
C LEU A 77 1.61 -14.31 -24.11
N GLY A 78 2.06 -15.33 -24.86
CA GLY A 78 2.25 -16.67 -24.31
C GLY A 78 3.37 -16.68 -23.27
N ASN A 79 4.51 -16.08 -23.61
CA ASN A 79 5.64 -15.97 -22.69
C ASN A 79 5.38 -14.99 -21.53
N GLN A 80 4.56 -13.96 -21.75
CA GLN A 80 4.13 -12.99 -20.72
C GLN A 80 3.19 -13.62 -19.69
N HIS A 81 2.29 -14.52 -20.13
CA HIS A 81 1.42 -15.29 -19.23
C HIS A 81 2.21 -16.34 -18.44
N MET A 82 3.26 -16.91 -19.04
CA MET A 82 4.31 -17.58 -18.27
C MET A 82 5.12 -16.54 -17.46
N THR A 83 6.05 -16.98 -16.63
CA THR A 83 6.85 -16.06 -15.80
C THR A 83 8.08 -15.51 -16.52
N TYR A 84 8.16 -15.58 -17.86
CA TYR A 84 9.37 -15.20 -18.59
C TYR A 84 9.60 -13.69 -18.68
N GLY A 85 8.56 -12.89 -18.48
CA GLY A 85 8.67 -11.44 -18.38
C GLY A 85 9.27 -10.97 -17.05
N TYR A 86 9.20 -11.79 -15.99
CA TYR A 86 9.50 -11.36 -14.62
C TYR A 86 10.95 -10.91 -14.48
N GLN A 87 11.15 -9.77 -13.83
CA GLN A 87 12.47 -9.27 -13.51
C GLN A 87 12.90 -9.72 -12.12
N LEU A 88 14.18 -10.05 -11.97
CA LEU A 88 14.78 -10.41 -10.69
C LEU A 88 15.74 -9.31 -10.25
N ASP A 89 15.84 -9.09 -8.94
CA ASP A 89 16.88 -8.25 -8.35
C ASP A 89 18.23 -8.99 -8.30
N SER A 90 19.27 -8.32 -7.81
CA SER A 90 20.61 -8.90 -7.68
C SER A 90 20.70 -10.06 -6.68
N SER A 91 19.71 -10.22 -5.81
CA SER A 91 19.58 -11.32 -4.85
C SER A 91 18.71 -12.48 -5.38
N GLY A 92 18.15 -12.35 -6.59
CA GLY A 92 17.30 -13.35 -7.20
C GLY A 92 15.83 -13.28 -6.77
N ASN A 93 15.42 -12.23 -6.05
CA ASN A 93 14.00 -12.03 -5.71
C ASN A 93 13.26 -11.41 -6.89
N ILE A 94 11.97 -11.72 -7.03
CA ILE A 94 11.10 -11.08 -8.02
C ILE A 94 10.97 -9.59 -7.67
N LYS A 95 11.31 -8.74 -8.62
CA LYS A 95 11.10 -7.30 -8.51
C LYS A 95 9.61 -7.01 -8.54
N VAL A 96 9.14 -6.23 -7.58
CA VAL A 96 7.74 -5.81 -7.47
C VAL A 96 7.64 -4.31 -7.67
N LEU A 97 6.58 -3.88 -8.35
CA LEU A 97 6.22 -2.48 -8.46
C LEU A 97 5.92 -1.94 -7.07
N GLN A 98 6.69 -0.93 -6.67
CA GLN A 98 6.42 -0.15 -5.48
C GLN A 98 5.22 0.75 -5.78
N THR A 99 4.06 0.34 -5.27
CA THR A 99 2.88 1.20 -5.19
C THR A 99 2.51 1.36 -3.73
N SER A 100 1.92 2.49 -3.36
CA SER A 100 1.36 2.69 -2.02
C SER A 100 0.37 1.59 -1.63
N SER A 101 -0.40 1.09 -2.60
CA SER A 101 -1.38 0.02 -2.45
C SER A 101 -0.80 -1.37 -2.30
N THR A 102 0.46 -1.61 -2.72
CA THR A 102 1.09 -2.93 -2.60
C THR A 102 1.93 -3.03 -1.34
N GLU A 103 2.82 -2.08 -1.04
CA GLU A 103 3.76 -2.25 0.08
C GLU A 103 3.09 -2.04 1.45
N GLY A 104 2.45 -0.88 1.65
CA GLY A 104 1.86 -0.52 2.94
C GLY A 104 0.66 -1.39 3.31
N ILE A 105 -0.19 -1.73 2.33
CA ILE A 105 -1.35 -2.61 2.56
C ILE A 105 -0.89 -4.05 2.82
N ASN A 106 0.06 -4.59 2.05
CA ASN A 106 0.50 -5.98 2.27
C ASN A 106 1.20 -6.15 3.63
N GLY A 107 2.01 -5.18 4.06
CA GLY A 107 2.57 -5.19 5.42
C GLY A 107 1.49 -5.29 6.49
N THR A 108 0.43 -4.49 6.35
CA THR A 108 -0.73 -4.51 7.26
C THR A 108 -1.46 -5.85 7.23
N ILE A 109 -1.67 -6.44 6.04
CA ILE A 109 -2.31 -7.76 5.88
C ILE A 109 -1.49 -8.87 6.58
N ILE A 110 -0.16 -8.81 6.50
CA ILE A 110 0.73 -9.78 7.17
C ILE A 110 0.54 -9.70 8.68
N GLU A 111 0.63 -8.50 9.27
CA GLU A 111 0.47 -8.34 10.73
C GLU A 111 -0.95 -8.71 11.18
N MET A 112 -1.98 -8.34 10.40
CA MET A 112 -3.35 -8.77 10.67
C MET A 112 -3.53 -10.28 10.60
N SER A 113 -2.81 -10.97 9.72
CA SER A 113 -2.86 -12.44 9.63
C SER A 113 -2.22 -13.10 10.85
N ARG A 114 -1.10 -12.56 11.35
CA ARG A 114 -0.50 -12.99 12.62
C ARG A 114 -1.44 -12.74 13.79
N PHE A 115 -2.11 -11.58 13.82
CA PHE A 115 -3.13 -11.27 14.81
C PHE A 115 -4.28 -12.29 14.80
N GLN A 116 -4.78 -12.69 13.63
CA GLN A 116 -5.83 -13.71 13.55
C GLN A 116 -5.37 -15.07 14.09
N GLN A 117 -4.14 -15.49 13.80
CA GLN A 117 -3.58 -16.73 14.37
C GLN A 117 -3.45 -16.66 15.90
N MET A 118 -3.03 -15.50 16.43
CA MET A 118 -2.97 -15.25 17.87
C MET A 118 -4.35 -15.32 18.51
N LYS A 119 -5.35 -14.63 17.91
CA LYS A 119 -6.74 -14.64 18.34
C LYS A 119 -7.32 -16.06 18.38
N GLN A 120 -7.07 -16.87 17.35
CA GLN A 120 -7.49 -18.28 17.32
C GLN A 120 -6.83 -19.10 18.44
N THR A 121 -5.54 -18.89 18.70
CA THR A 121 -4.82 -19.59 19.76
C THR A 121 -5.41 -19.29 21.14
N LEU A 122 -5.68 -18.01 21.42
CA LEU A 122 -6.30 -17.55 22.66
C LEU A 122 -7.76 -18.00 22.81
N SER A 123 -8.48 -18.22 21.70
CA SER A 123 -9.89 -18.63 21.73
C SER A 123 -10.16 -20.05 22.25
N ARG A 124 -9.14 -20.90 22.41
CA ARG A 124 -9.29 -22.33 22.75
C ARG A 124 -9.94 -22.60 24.13
N GLY A 125 -10.10 -21.58 24.97
CA GLY A 125 -10.83 -21.64 26.25
C GLY A 125 -11.91 -20.56 26.42
N GLY A 126 -12.25 -19.82 25.35
CA GLY A 126 -12.97 -18.55 25.44
C GLY A 126 -12.05 -17.40 25.85
N PHE A 127 -12.44 -16.16 25.56
CA PHE A 127 -11.67 -14.98 25.96
C PHE A 127 -12.10 -14.50 27.35
N SER A 128 -11.13 -14.30 28.23
CA SER A 128 -11.33 -13.44 29.40
C SER A 128 -11.53 -11.99 28.96
N SER A 129 -12.10 -11.16 29.85
CA SER A 129 -12.24 -9.72 29.59
C SER A 129 -10.89 -9.06 29.30
N ARG A 130 -9.80 -9.52 29.92
CA ARG A 130 -8.46 -8.97 29.70
C ARG A 130 -7.86 -9.36 28.36
N GLU A 131 -8.03 -10.61 27.95
CA GLU A 131 -7.62 -11.06 26.61
C GLU A 131 -8.39 -10.33 25.52
N THR A 132 -9.67 -10.02 25.76
CA THR A 132 -10.48 -9.22 24.83
C THR A 132 -9.92 -7.80 24.69
N ILE A 133 -9.66 -7.10 25.82
CA ILE A 133 -9.06 -5.75 25.81
C ILE A 133 -7.69 -5.74 25.10
N TYR A 134 -6.86 -6.75 25.38
CA TYR A 134 -5.56 -6.90 24.73
C TYR A 134 -5.68 -7.10 23.22
N LEU A 135 -6.58 -7.98 22.77
CA LEU A 135 -6.81 -8.24 21.35
C LEU A 135 -7.37 -7.02 20.60
N ASP A 136 -8.32 -6.31 21.20
CA ASP A 136 -8.86 -5.08 20.59
C ASP A 136 -7.77 -4.00 20.49
N SER A 137 -6.94 -3.88 21.53
CA SER A 137 -5.80 -2.97 21.54
C SER A 137 -4.76 -3.33 20.47
N GLU A 138 -4.42 -4.61 20.34
CA GLU A 138 -3.44 -5.07 19.37
C GLU A 138 -3.95 -4.90 17.92
N GLN A 139 -5.24 -5.18 17.68
CA GLN A 139 -5.87 -4.91 16.39
C GLN A 139 -5.83 -3.41 16.04
N ALA A 140 -6.20 -2.55 16.99
CA ALA A 140 -6.18 -1.10 16.78
C ALA A 140 -4.76 -0.59 16.49
N ARG A 141 -3.75 -1.10 17.22
CA ARG A 141 -2.33 -0.77 17.01
C ARG A 141 -1.85 -1.17 15.61
N ILE A 142 -2.14 -2.39 15.17
CA ILE A 142 -1.75 -2.88 13.83
C ILE A 142 -2.38 -2.03 12.73
N LEU A 143 -3.67 -1.70 12.85
CA LEU A 143 -4.36 -0.89 11.86
C LEU A 143 -3.83 0.56 11.82
N ALA A 144 -3.52 1.15 12.98
CA ALA A 144 -2.95 2.49 13.05
C ALA A 144 -1.55 2.55 12.40
N GLN A 145 -0.68 1.58 12.72
CA GLN A 145 0.62 1.42 12.07
C GLN A 145 0.51 1.24 10.55
N GLY A 146 -0.46 0.44 10.12
CA GLY A 146 -0.74 0.21 8.70
C GLY A 146 -1.14 1.49 7.95
N LEU A 147 -1.99 2.32 8.55
CA LEU A 147 -2.41 3.61 7.98
C LEU A 147 -1.22 4.56 7.81
N VAL A 148 -0.36 4.67 8.83
CA VAL A 148 0.85 5.48 8.76
C VAL A 148 1.77 4.99 7.64
N LYS A 149 2.01 3.68 7.55
CA LYS A 149 2.86 3.10 6.51
C LYS A 149 2.31 3.38 5.10
N VAL A 150 0.99 3.25 4.89
CA VAL A 150 0.36 3.58 3.60
C VAL A 150 0.53 5.07 3.27
N ALA A 151 0.38 5.96 4.26
CA ALA A 151 0.56 7.39 4.06
C ALA A 151 2.02 7.75 3.73
N GLU A 152 2.98 7.12 4.39
CA GLU A 152 4.41 7.27 4.10
C GLU A 152 4.75 6.81 2.68
N THR A 153 4.34 5.62 2.27
CA THR A 153 4.60 5.10 0.92
C THR A 153 3.92 5.95 -0.15
N THR A 154 2.69 6.41 0.11
CA THR A 154 1.97 7.34 -0.80
C THR A 154 2.74 8.65 -0.95
N HIS A 155 3.22 9.21 0.15
CA HIS A 155 3.98 10.46 0.13
C HIS A 155 5.29 10.31 -0.65
N GLN A 156 6.05 9.24 -0.40
CA GLN A 156 7.30 8.94 -1.13
C GLN A 156 7.07 8.75 -2.63
N THR A 157 5.98 8.07 -3.00
CA THR A 157 5.59 7.90 -4.41
C THR A 157 5.30 9.26 -5.04
N LEU A 158 4.54 10.12 -4.36
CA LEU A 158 4.23 11.48 -4.83
C LEU A 158 5.48 12.36 -4.98
N GLU A 159 6.46 12.26 -4.09
CA GLU A 159 7.73 13.00 -4.22
C GLU A 159 8.51 12.57 -5.47
N LYS A 160 8.54 11.26 -5.74
CA LYS A 160 9.18 10.73 -6.95
C LYS A 160 8.48 11.20 -8.22
N GLU A 161 7.15 11.07 -8.29
CA GLU A 161 6.36 11.52 -9.44
C GLU A 161 6.46 13.04 -9.65
N THR A 162 6.52 13.80 -8.56
CA THR A 162 6.77 15.26 -8.61
C THR A 162 8.12 15.56 -9.23
N THR A 163 9.17 14.85 -8.83
CA THR A 163 10.52 15.03 -9.41
C THR A 163 10.54 14.70 -10.90
N SER A 164 9.85 13.62 -11.32
CA SER A 164 9.72 13.26 -12.74
C SER A 164 8.97 14.34 -13.52
N THR A 165 7.82 14.77 -13.03
CA THR A 165 6.98 15.80 -13.65
C THR A 165 7.76 17.11 -13.85
N LEU A 166 8.49 17.56 -12.81
CA LEU A 166 9.30 18.77 -12.92
C LEU A 166 10.44 18.62 -13.94
N THR A 167 11.01 17.43 -14.07
CA THR A 167 12.03 17.14 -15.09
C THR A 167 11.43 17.24 -16.48
N GLU A 168 10.32 16.54 -16.74
CA GLU A 168 9.62 16.54 -18.03
C GLU A 168 9.15 17.94 -18.44
N VAL A 169 8.59 18.71 -17.50
CA VAL A 169 8.13 20.09 -17.77
C VAL A 169 9.31 21.00 -18.15
N ASN A 170 10.48 20.82 -17.53
CA ASN A 170 11.70 21.55 -17.91
C ASN A 170 12.24 21.11 -19.28
N GLU A 171 12.13 19.83 -19.63
CA GLU A 171 12.49 19.33 -20.96
C GLU A 171 11.57 19.89 -22.04
N VAL A 172 10.26 19.95 -21.79
CA VAL A 172 9.28 20.59 -22.68
C VAL A 172 9.63 22.07 -22.87
N TYR A 173 9.90 22.80 -21.78
CA TYR A 173 10.32 24.20 -21.87
C TYR A 173 11.59 24.38 -22.71
N SER A 174 12.59 23.50 -22.50
CA SER A 174 13.84 23.52 -23.26
C SER A 174 13.60 23.31 -24.76
N SER A 175 12.65 22.45 -25.11
CA SER A 175 12.26 22.16 -26.50
C SER A 175 11.62 23.34 -27.24
N LEU A 176 11.13 24.36 -26.54
CA LEU A 176 10.55 25.56 -27.16
C LEU A 176 11.56 26.37 -27.98
N GLY A 177 12.87 26.13 -27.80
CA GLY A 177 13.92 26.71 -28.63
C GLY A 177 14.22 25.93 -29.92
N ASN A 178 13.56 24.80 -30.17
CA ASN A 178 13.80 23.99 -31.35
C ASN A 178 13.24 24.68 -32.61
N VAL A 179 14.14 25.05 -33.52
CA VAL A 179 13.78 25.71 -34.78
C VAL A 179 13.25 24.67 -35.78
N PRO A 180 12.00 24.80 -36.28
CA PRO A 180 11.47 23.86 -37.25
C PRO A 180 12.22 23.89 -38.58
N PHE A 181 12.28 22.75 -39.27
CA PHE A 181 12.96 22.64 -40.58
C PHE A 181 12.40 23.64 -41.59
N GLY A 182 13.29 24.36 -42.28
CA GLY A 182 12.93 25.34 -43.31
C GLY A 182 12.66 26.76 -42.78
N PHE A 183 12.70 26.99 -41.47
CA PHE A 183 12.59 28.33 -40.88
C PHE A 183 13.98 28.94 -40.64
N ILE A 184 14.11 30.24 -40.87
CA ILE A 184 15.33 31.03 -40.58
C ILE A 184 15.04 31.87 -39.34
N LEU A 185 14.88 31.20 -38.20
CA LEU A 185 14.67 31.81 -36.89
C LEU A 185 15.81 31.38 -35.96
N SER A 186 16.19 32.26 -35.05
CA SER A 186 16.99 31.90 -33.88
C SER A 186 16.13 31.18 -32.84
N PRO A 187 16.74 30.35 -31.95
CA PRO A 187 16.03 29.73 -30.83
C PRO A 187 15.24 30.72 -29.97
N ASP A 188 15.74 31.95 -29.80
CA ASP A 188 15.09 32.98 -29.00
C ASP A 188 13.86 33.56 -29.71
N GLU A 189 13.90 33.72 -31.04
CA GLU A 189 12.73 34.12 -31.82
C GLU A 189 11.61 33.06 -31.77
N VAL A 190 11.97 31.77 -31.77
CA VAL A 190 10.99 30.68 -31.60
C VAL A 190 10.39 30.70 -30.19
N ARG A 191 11.20 30.84 -29.14
CA ARG A 191 10.70 30.98 -27.76
C ARG A 191 9.83 32.22 -27.59
N GLN A 192 10.19 33.34 -28.23
CA GLN A 192 9.39 34.56 -28.18
C GLN A 192 8.04 34.39 -28.88
N ALA A 193 7.98 33.60 -29.96
CA ALA A 193 6.71 33.25 -30.60
C ALA A 193 5.81 32.42 -29.66
N TYR A 194 6.37 31.42 -28.96
CA TYR A 194 5.64 30.67 -27.92
C TYR A 194 5.17 31.56 -26.77
N SER A 195 6.06 32.42 -26.25
CA SER A 195 5.72 33.36 -25.18
C SER A 195 4.64 34.34 -25.60
N SER A 196 4.66 34.81 -26.84
CA SER A 196 3.60 35.67 -27.41
C SER A 196 2.25 34.95 -27.53
N ALA A 197 2.27 33.62 -27.64
CA ALA A 197 1.09 32.75 -27.58
C ALA A 197 0.71 32.33 -26.15
N GLY A 198 1.41 32.83 -25.12
CA GLY A 198 1.14 32.55 -23.71
C GLY A 198 1.86 31.33 -23.14
N VAL A 199 2.84 30.78 -23.84
CA VAL A 199 3.67 29.66 -23.35
C VAL A 199 5.08 30.17 -23.05
N ASP A 200 5.36 30.40 -21.79
CA ASP A 200 6.67 30.81 -21.29
C ASP A 200 7.10 29.99 -20.06
N TYR A 201 8.26 30.33 -19.49
CA TYR A 201 8.79 29.64 -18.33
C TYR A 201 7.83 29.69 -17.13
N HIS A 202 7.20 30.84 -16.90
CA HIS A 202 6.29 31.01 -15.77
C HIS A 202 5.03 30.17 -15.97
N SER A 203 4.38 30.27 -17.14
CA SER A 203 3.13 29.54 -17.42
C SER A 203 3.32 28.03 -17.47
N LEU A 204 4.51 27.55 -17.83
CA LEU A 204 4.79 26.12 -17.98
C LEU A 204 5.47 25.55 -16.73
N VAL A 205 6.67 26.01 -16.42
CA VAL A 205 7.48 25.50 -15.28
C VAL A 205 6.95 26.05 -13.97
N GLY A 206 6.71 27.36 -13.88
CA GLY A 206 6.25 28.02 -12.66
C GLY A 206 4.89 27.50 -12.18
N ASP A 207 3.88 27.50 -13.04
CA ASP A 207 2.53 27.03 -12.71
C ASP A 207 2.53 25.53 -12.36
N SER A 208 3.26 24.69 -13.11
CA SER A 208 3.40 23.27 -12.80
C SER A 208 4.06 23.05 -11.45
N THR A 209 5.14 23.79 -11.15
CA THR A 209 5.86 23.72 -9.87
C THR A 209 4.94 24.07 -8.70
N ASN A 210 4.20 25.17 -8.82
CA ASN A 210 3.25 25.61 -7.80
C ASN A 210 2.15 24.56 -7.55
N GLN A 211 1.64 23.90 -8.59
CA GLN A 211 0.64 22.85 -8.45
C GLN A 211 1.20 21.61 -7.73
N VAL A 212 2.35 21.08 -8.16
CA VAL A 212 2.92 19.86 -7.55
C VAL A 212 3.40 20.09 -6.12
N GLU A 213 3.98 21.25 -5.81
CA GLU A 213 4.39 21.61 -4.43
C GLU A 213 3.19 21.66 -3.47
N LYS A 214 2.03 22.16 -3.91
CA LYS A 214 0.79 22.12 -3.11
C LYS A 214 0.34 20.69 -2.82
N PHE A 215 0.44 19.78 -3.80
CA PHE A 215 0.09 18.39 -3.61
C PHE A 215 1.03 17.68 -2.63
N VAL A 216 2.35 17.85 -2.79
CA VAL A 216 3.36 17.27 -1.87
C VAL A 216 3.19 17.81 -0.46
N THR A 217 2.95 19.12 -0.31
CA THR A 217 2.73 19.75 1.00
C THR A 217 1.50 19.17 1.72
N ARG A 218 0.37 19.04 1.01
CA ARG A 218 -0.85 18.42 1.57
C ARG A 218 -0.63 16.96 1.93
N SER A 219 0.07 16.21 1.08
CA SER A 219 0.40 14.81 1.35
C SER A 219 1.27 14.66 2.60
N ASN A 220 2.27 15.53 2.78
CA ASN A 220 3.09 15.54 3.98
C ASN A 220 2.27 15.86 5.23
N GLN A 221 1.36 16.84 5.16
CA GLN A 221 0.47 17.16 6.28
C GLN A 221 -0.41 15.97 6.66
N LEU A 222 -1.06 15.33 5.68
CA LEU A 222 -1.90 14.14 5.94
C LEU A 222 -1.11 13.00 6.58
N LYS A 223 0.14 12.78 6.13
CA LYS A 223 1.04 11.81 6.76
C LYS A 223 1.29 12.16 8.23
N GLN A 224 1.58 13.42 8.55
CA GLN A 224 1.80 13.85 9.94
C GLN A 224 0.54 13.72 10.79
N ASP A 225 -0.63 14.11 10.27
CA ASP A 225 -1.91 13.97 10.96
C ASP A 225 -2.18 12.49 11.34
N LEU A 226 -1.80 11.55 10.46
CA LEU A 226 -1.94 10.11 10.72
C LEU A 226 -0.93 9.58 11.74
N VAL A 227 0.31 10.09 11.74
CA VAL A 227 1.32 9.79 12.77
C VAL A 227 0.84 10.28 14.14
N ASP A 228 0.31 11.49 14.21
CA ASP A 228 -0.24 12.05 15.45
C ASP A 228 -1.46 11.25 15.95
N LEU A 229 -2.32 10.81 15.01
CA LEU A 229 -3.45 9.95 15.33
C LEU A 229 -3.00 8.57 15.85
N GLU A 230 -1.99 7.96 15.22
CA GLU A 230 -1.40 6.70 15.69
C GLU A 230 -0.88 6.85 17.12
N SER A 231 -0.15 7.92 17.41
CA SER A 231 0.38 8.21 18.74
C SER A 231 -0.75 8.33 19.78
N GLN A 232 -1.84 9.03 19.44
CA GLN A 232 -3.01 9.14 20.31
C GLN A 232 -3.70 7.78 20.55
N ILE A 233 -3.82 6.95 19.52
CA ILE A 233 -4.36 5.59 19.63
C ILE A 233 -3.48 4.76 20.57
N GLN A 234 -2.16 4.79 20.40
CA GLN A 234 -1.22 4.07 21.26
C GLN A 234 -1.30 4.53 22.71
N ALA A 235 -1.31 5.85 22.96
CA ALA A 235 -1.47 6.39 24.31
C ALA A 235 -2.80 5.97 24.97
N GLY A 236 -3.89 5.97 24.20
CA GLY A 236 -5.20 5.50 24.68
C GLY A 236 -5.22 4.00 25.01
N ILE A 237 -4.55 3.19 24.20
CA ILE A 237 -4.34 1.75 24.46
C ILE A 237 -3.56 1.54 25.76
N GLU A 238 -2.42 2.22 25.92
CA GLU A 238 -1.57 2.11 27.10
C GLU A 238 -2.31 2.51 28.39
N GLN A 239 -3.10 3.59 28.31
CA GLN A 239 -3.96 4.01 29.41
C GLN A 239 -4.98 2.91 29.76
N LYS A 240 -5.67 2.33 28.76
CA LYS A 240 -6.67 1.28 28.99
C LYS A 240 -6.07 0.02 29.60
N VAL A 241 -4.90 -0.40 29.13
CA VAL A 241 -4.17 -1.55 29.69
C VAL A 241 -3.75 -1.28 31.14
N THR A 242 -3.28 -0.07 31.44
CA THR A 242 -2.87 0.32 32.80
C THR A 242 -4.06 0.39 33.77
N GLU A 243 -5.19 0.93 33.33
CA GLU A 243 -6.44 0.96 34.09
C GLU A 243 -6.92 -0.45 34.44
N ASP A 244 -6.88 -1.39 33.49
CA ASP A 244 -7.26 -2.79 33.71
C ASP A 244 -6.31 -3.49 34.70
N GLN A 245 -4.99 -3.30 34.56
CA GLN A 245 -3.99 -3.85 35.49
C GLN A 245 -4.17 -3.30 36.92
N THR A 246 -4.50 -2.01 37.05
CA THR A 246 -4.76 -1.39 38.36
C THR A 246 -6.04 -1.95 38.98
N LEU A 247 -7.12 -2.06 38.20
CA LEU A 247 -8.39 -2.64 38.67
C LEU A 247 -8.20 -4.10 39.10
N ALA A 248 -7.44 -4.87 38.32
CA ALA A 248 -7.06 -6.23 38.63
C ALA A 248 -6.36 -6.38 39.98
N GLN A 249 -5.36 -5.54 40.25
CA GLN A 249 -4.61 -5.53 41.51
C GLN A 249 -5.54 -5.18 42.69
N ARG A 250 -6.37 -4.15 42.56
CA ARG A 250 -7.34 -3.75 43.60
C ARG A 250 -8.32 -4.86 43.95
N ILE A 251 -8.81 -5.60 42.95
CA ILE A 251 -9.69 -6.75 43.19
C ILE A 251 -8.96 -7.83 44.00
N GLN A 252 -7.69 -8.12 43.68
CA GLN A 252 -6.89 -9.07 44.44
C GLN A 252 -6.74 -8.64 45.90
N GLU A 253 -6.41 -7.37 46.15
CA GLU A 253 -6.32 -6.80 47.51
C GLU A 253 -7.63 -6.94 48.29
N TRP A 254 -8.77 -6.59 47.68
CA TRP A 254 -10.09 -6.74 48.30
C TRP A 254 -10.43 -8.20 48.60
N THR A 255 -10.13 -9.13 47.70
CA THR A 255 -10.39 -10.55 47.97
C THR A 255 -9.49 -11.13 49.05
N SER A 256 -8.27 -10.60 49.21
CA SER A 256 -7.32 -11.03 50.25
C SER A 256 -7.68 -10.52 51.66
N THR A 257 -8.54 -9.49 51.76
CA THR A 257 -8.99 -8.92 53.02
C THR A 257 -10.31 -9.51 53.53
N ILE A 258 -10.98 -10.31 52.71
CA ILE A 258 -12.27 -10.96 53.03
C ILE A 258 -12.07 -12.46 53.40
N ASN A 259 -10.87 -13.01 53.19
CA ASN A 259 -10.45 -14.34 53.64
C ASN A 259 -9.53 -14.24 54.87
#